data_AF-A0A7V8XJV6-F1
#
_entry.id   AF-A0A7V8XJV6-F1
#
_cell.length_a   1.000
_cell.length_b   1.000
_cell.length_c   1.000
_cell.angle_alpha   90.00
_cell.angle_beta   90.00
_cell.angle_gamma   90.00
#
_symmetry.space_group_name_H-M   'P 1'
#
loop_
_entity.id
_entity.type
_entity.pdbx_description
1 polymer ?
#
loop_
_entity_poly.entity_id
_entity_poly.type
_entity_poly.pdbx_seq_one_letter_code
_entity_poly.pdbx_strand_id
1 'polypeptide(L)'
;MTGHEEIWLPLVDEPIGSIVAQLQADDPEIERLVGSPRRILAFRTFAYIRVGMKLGELFVEHDLPPYDGTETWIELLLKDPVHKAAVAREVRAVAEEIAADPKYAGEDTLGPDDEARARFRAFARQQLEQL
;
A
#
# COMPACT_ATOMS: atom_id res chain seq x y z
N MET A 1 -11.83 -22.09 16.45
CA MET A 1 -10.58 -21.41 16.03
C MET A 1 -10.80 -20.85 14.64
N THR A 2 -11.33 -19.64 14.55
CA THR A 2 -11.40 -18.88 13.29
C THR A 2 -10.32 -17.83 13.40
N GLY A 3 -9.19 -18.06 12.74
CA GLY A 3 -8.14 -17.04 12.62
C GLY A 3 -8.78 -15.80 12.03
N HIS A 4 -8.72 -14.70 12.74
CA HIS A 4 -9.04 -13.39 12.18
C HIS A 4 -8.09 -13.21 11.00
N GLU A 5 -8.60 -13.37 9.78
CA GLU A 5 -7.97 -12.77 8.61
C GLU A 5 -7.71 -11.31 8.99
N GLU A 6 -6.45 -10.90 9.03
CA GLU A 6 -6.09 -9.52 9.28
C GLU A 6 -6.82 -8.66 8.25
N ILE A 7 -7.88 -7.99 8.67
CA ILE A 7 -8.63 -7.06 7.84
C ILE A 7 -7.73 -5.82 7.70
N TRP A 8 -6.83 -5.87 6.73
CA TRP A 8 -6.07 -4.71 6.28
C TRP A 8 -7.07 -3.75 5.62
N LEU A 9 -7.61 -2.80 6.40
CA LEU A 9 -8.39 -1.71 5.83
C LEU A 9 -7.51 -0.98 4.81
N PRO A 10 -7.93 -0.87 3.54
CA PRO A 10 -7.12 -0.21 2.54
C PRO A 10 -6.94 1.25 2.94
N LEU A 11 -5.69 1.73 2.97
CA LEU A 11 -5.38 3.12 3.33
C LEU A 11 -5.90 4.12 2.28
N VAL A 12 -6.30 3.64 1.09
CA VAL A 12 -6.88 4.42 -0.02
C VAL A 12 -7.96 3.58 -0.72
N ASP A 13 -9.04 4.25 -1.15
CA ASP A 13 -10.16 3.64 -1.85
C ASP A 13 -9.77 3.07 -3.24
N GLU A 14 -10.57 2.11 -3.71
CA GLU A 14 -10.49 1.60 -5.09
C GLU A 14 -10.73 2.73 -6.12
N PRO A 15 -10.07 2.70 -7.30
CA PRO A 15 -9.27 1.60 -7.84
C PRO A 15 -7.75 1.71 -7.60
N ILE A 16 -7.27 2.73 -6.89
CA ILE A 16 -5.82 2.97 -6.76
C ILE A 16 -5.15 1.85 -5.95
N GLY A 17 -5.82 1.36 -4.91
CA GLY A 17 -5.37 0.24 -4.10
C GLY A 17 -5.06 -1.01 -4.93
N SER A 18 -6.01 -1.45 -5.77
CA SER A 18 -5.84 -2.62 -6.62
C SER A 18 -4.76 -2.42 -7.69
N ILE A 19 -4.63 -1.22 -8.27
CA ILE A 19 -3.57 -0.91 -9.25
C ILE A 19 -2.19 -1.09 -8.63
N VAL A 20 -1.95 -0.52 -7.44
CA VAL A 20 -0.66 -0.65 -6.76
C VAL A 20 -0.39 -2.09 -6.33
N ALA A 21 -1.40 -2.80 -5.83
CA ALA A 21 -1.27 -4.21 -5.46
C ALA A 21 -0.90 -5.09 -6.66
N GLN A 22 -1.53 -4.88 -7.82
CA GLN A 22 -1.21 -5.59 -9.04
C GLN A 22 0.21 -5.28 -9.52
N LEU A 23 0.60 -4.00 -9.55
CA LEU A 23 1.96 -3.59 -9.94
C LEU A 23 3.05 -4.14 -9.01
N GLN A 24 2.77 -4.23 -7.71
CA GLN A 24 3.67 -4.88 -6.75
C GLN A 24 3.79 -6.39 -7.02
N ALA A 25 2.68 -7.07 -7.29
CA ALA A 25 2.68 -8.51 -7.58
C ALA A 25 3.43 -8.85 -8.89
N ASP A 26 3.37 -7.95 -9.88
CA ASP A 26 3.99 -8.13 -11.20
C ASP A 26 5.50 -7.80 -11.22
N ASP A 27 6.01 -7.06 -10.23
CA ASP A 27 7.43 -6.70 -10.11
C ASP A 27 8.04 -7.25 -8.79
N PRO A 28 8.68 -8.45 -8.83
CA PRO A 28 9.30 -9.07 -7.65
C PRO A 28 10.36 -8.21 -6.96
N GLU A 29 10.93 -7.25 -7.69
CA GLU A 29 11.96 -6.39 -7.17
C GLU A 29 11.37 -5.28 -6.27
N ILE A 30 10.09 -4.91 -6.44
CA ILE A 30 9.40 -4.05 -5.46
C ILE A 30 9.36 -4.77 -4.10
N GLU A 31 8.98 -6.05 -4.09
CA GLU A 31 8.95 -6.85 -2.87
C GLU A 31 10.35 -6.93 -2.22
N ARG A 32 11.41 -7.09 -3.02
CA ARG A 32 12.79 -7.07 -2.51
C ARG A 32 13.15 -5.75 -1.82
N LEU A 33 12.65 -4.62 -2.31
CA LEU A 33 12.96 -3.29 -1.79
C LEU A 33 12.19 -2.97 -0.50
N VAL A 34 10.89 -3.31 -0.48
CA VAL A 34 9.96 -2.84 0.56
C VAL A 34 9.24 -3.95 1.34
N GLY A 35 9.59 -5.22 1.15
CA GLY A 35 8.92 -6.37 1.78
C GLY A 35 9.02 -6.44 3.31
N SER A 36 9.85 -5.59 3.96
CA SER A 36 9.83 -5.50 5.42
C SER A 36 8.56 -4.80 5.91
N PRO A 37 7.97 -5.19 7.05
CA PRO A 37 6.67 -4.67 7.47
C PRO A 37 6.59 -3.15 7.65
N ARG A 38 7.70 -2.52 8.06
CA ARG A 38 7.77 -1.06 8.18
C ARG A 38 7.83 -0.37 6.81
N ARG A 39 8.60 -0.94 5.87
CA ARG A 39 8.74 -0.39 4.52
C ARG A 39 7.47 -0.59 3.71
N ILE A 40 6.80 -1.73 3.82
CA ILE A 40 5.57 -1.99 3.05
C ILE A 40 4.46 -1.01 3.44
N LEU A 41 4.36 -0.65 4.72
CA LEU A 41 3.37 0.33 5.19
C LEU A 41 3.66 1.72 4.64
N ALA A 42 4.93 2.16 4.71
CA ALA A 42 5.35 3.44 4.15
C ALA A 42 5.16 3.46 2.63
N PHE A 43 5.61 2.42 1.94
CA PHE A 43 5.46 2.23 0.50
C PHE A 43 4.01 2.36 0.07
N ARG A 44 3.09 1.58 0.65
CA ARG A 44 1.66 1.66 0.29
C ARG A 44 1.11 3.08 0.43
N THR A 45 1.41 3.73 1.56
CA THR A 45 0.96 5.11 1.83
C THR A 45 1.42 6.09 0.74
N PHE A 46 2.71 6.08 0.39
CA PHE A 46 3.25 7.00 -0.61
C PHE A 46 2.90 6.60 -2.05
N ALA A 47 2.84 5.30 -2.35
CA ALA A 47 2.49 4.78 -3.65
C ALA A 47 1.06 5.18 -4.03
N TYR A 48 0.09 5.08 -3.10
CA TYR A 48 -1.28 5.49 -3.39
C TYR A 48 -1.37 6.97 -3.75
N ILE A 49 -0.65 7.83 -3.03
CA ILE A 49 -0.61 9.28 -3.32
C ILE A 49 0.03 9.55 -4.69
N ARG A 50 1.21 8.98 -4.97
CA ARG A 50 1.92 9.22 -6.24
C ARG A 50 1.20 8.66 -7.45
N VAL A 51 0.55 7.49 -7.31
CA VAL A 51 -0.29 6.94 -8.37
C VAL A 51 -1.50 7.83 -8.62
N GLY A 52 -2.20 8.30 -7.57
CA GLY A 52 -3.32 9.22 -7.73
C GLY A 52 -2.91 10.52 -8.43
N MET A 53 -1.76 11.10 -8.05
CA MET A 53 -1.21 12.28 -8.72
C MET A 53 -0.87 12.02 -10.18
N LYS A 54 -0.19 10.90 -10.50
CA LYS A 54 0.18 10.57 -11.87
C LYS A 54 -1.05 10.29 -12.75
N LEU A 55 -2.06 9.61 -12.22
CA LEU A 55 -3.32 9.40 -12.93
C LEU A 55 -4.03 10.74 -13.21
N GLY A 56 -4.03 11.66 -12.25
CA GLY A 56 -4.56 13.01 -12.44
C GLY A 56 -3.80 13.83 -13.48
N GLU A 57 -2.46 13.77 -13.48
CA GLU A 57 -1.59 14.39 -14.50
C GLU A 57 -1.92 13.84 -15.89
N LEU A 58 -1.92 12.51 -16.04
CA LEU A 58 -2.24 11.86 -17.31
C LEU A 58 -3.66 12.20 -17.79
N PHE A 59 -4.64 12.28 -16.89
CA PHE A 59 -6.01 12.67 -17.21
C PHE A 59 -6.12 14.11 -17.73
N VAL A 60 -5.33 15.04 -17.20
CA VAL A 60 -5.32 16.43 -17.66
C VAL A 60 -4.59 16.57 -19.00
N GLU A 61 -3.52 15.80 -19.20
CA GLU A 61 -2.71 15.86 -20.41
C GLU A 61 -3.35 15.15 -21.62
N HIS A 62 -4.25 14.19 -21.38
CA HIS A 62 -4.84 13.36 -22.43
C HIS A 62 -6.35 13.46 -22.41
N ASP A 63 -6.92 13.93 -23.53
CA ASP A 63 -8.38 13.98 -23.70
C ASP A 63 -8.95 12.56 -23.77
N LEU A 64 -9.69 12.17 -22.72
CA LEU A 64 -10.47 10.95 -22.71
C LEU A 64 -11.84 11.17 -23.36
N PRO A 65 -12.41 10.14 -24.00
CA PRO A 65 -13.77 10.23 -24.51
C PRO A 65 -14.78 10.53 -23.38
N PRO A 66 -15.91 11.19 -23.69
CA PRO A 66 -16.96 11.41 -22.71
C PRO A 66 -17.43 10.11 -22.07
N TYR A 67 -17.72 10.14 -20.77
CA TYR A 67 -18.18 8.98 -20.03
C TYR A 67 -19.48 8.42 -20.64
N ASP A 68 -19.44 7.16 -21.08
CA ASP A 68 -20.55 6.45 -21.72
C ASP A 68 -21.29 5.49 -20.78
N GLY A 69 -20.91 5.45 -19.50
CA GLY A 69 -21.54 4.60 -18.48
C GLY A 69 -20.93 3.19 -18.34
N THR A 70 -19.89 2.86 -19.10
CA THR A 70 -19.30 1.51 -19.08
C THR A 70 -18.04 1.40 -18.23
N GLU A 71 -17.03 2.23 -18.50
CA GLU A 71 -15.72 2.19 -17.87
C GLU A 71 -15.41 3.50 -17.15
N THR A 72 -14.76 3.39 -16.00
CA THR A 72 -14.20 4.55 -15.30
C THR A 72 -13.12 5.22 -16.14
N TRP A 73 -12.88 6.51 -15.88
CA TRP A 73 -11.81 7.25 -16.57
C TRP A 73 -10.43 6.62 -16.33
N ILE A 74 -10.22 5.97 -15.19
CA ILE A 74 -8.96 5.27 -14.86
C ILE A 74 -8.79 4.03 -15.76
N GLU A 75 -9.84 3.24 -15.92
CA GLU A 75 -9.82 2.06 -16.80
C GLU A 75 -9.56 2.46 -18.25
N LEU A 76 -10.23 3.52 -18.73
CA LEU A 76 -10.00 4.08 -20.06
C LEU A 76 -8.55 4.57 -20.24
N LEU A 77 -8.03 5.34 -19.27
CA LEU A 77 -6.67 5.87 -19.31
C LEU A 77 -5.62 4.74 -19.35
N LEU A 78 -5.83 3.69 -18.55
CA LEU A 78 -4.90 2.57 -18.44
C LEU A 78 -5.03 1.54 -19.58
N LYS A 79 -5.91 1.74 -20.58
CA LYS A 79 -5.84 0.94 -21.82
C LYS A 79 -4.57 1.21 -22.62
N ASP A 80 -4.04 2.43 -22.52
CA ASP A 80 -2.77 2.77 -23.15
C ASP A 80 -1.60 2.13 -22.38
N PRO A 81 -0.77 1.29 -23.02
CA PRO A 81 0.40 0.69 -22.38
C PRO A 81 1.44 1.73 -21.93
N VAL A 82 1.51 2.91 -22.56
CA VAL A 82 2.41 4.00 -22.16
C VAL A 82 1.99 4.58 -20.82
N HIS A 83 0.69 4.77 -20.60
CA HIS A 83 0.15 5.22 -19.31
C HIS A 83 0.38 4.18 -18.21
N LYS A 84 0.11 2.90 -18.49
CA LYS A 84 0.44 1.80 -17.58
C LYS A 84 1.90 1.80 -17.18
N ALA A 85 2.80 1.94 -18.15
CA ALA A 85 4.24 1.99 -17.89
C ALA A 85 4.63 3.24 -17.09
N ALA A 86 3.98 4.38 -17.29
CA ALA A 86 4.21 5.58 -16.49
C ALA A 86 3.82 5.38 -15.03
N VAL A 87 2.65 4.80 -14.76
CA VAL A 87 2.21 4.48 -13.39
C VAL A 87 3.14 3.45 -12.75
N ALA A 88 3.55 2.41 -13.48
CA ALA A 88 4.49 1.41 -12.98
C ALA A 88 5.84 2.04 -12.56
N ARG A 89 6.36 2.99 -13.35
CA ARG A 89 7.58 3.74 -13.00
C ARG A 89 7.42 4.55 -11.71
N GLU A 90 6.25 5.14 -11.48
CA GLU A 90 5.99 5.88 -10.23
C GLU A 90 6.00 4.96 -9.01
N VAL A 91 5.31 3.81 -9.10
CA VAL A 91 5.29 2.80 -8.02
C VAL A 91 6.71 2.30 -7.75
N ARG A 92 7.46 2.01 -8.80
CA ARG A 92 8.86 1.60 -8.72
C ARG A 92 9.74 2.64 -8.01
N ALA A 93 9.62 3.90 -8.41
CA ALA A 93 10.37 5.00 -7.82
C ALA A 93 10.08 5.15 -6.32
N VAL A 94 8.81 5.00 -5.91
CA VAL A 94 8.45 5.01 -4.48
C VAL A 94 9.16 3.89 -3.73
N ALA A 95 9.19 2.68 -4.28
CA ALA A 95 9.86 1.55 -3.63
C ALA A 95 11.36 1.82 -3.43
N GLU A 96 12.01 2.39 -4.43
CA GLU A 96 13.44 2.76 -4.40
C GLU A 96 13.71 3.87 -3.38
N GLU A 97 12.87 4.90 -3.34
CA GLU A 97 12.96 6.01 -2.37
C GLU A 97 12.80 5.51 -0.92
N ILE A 98 11.82 4.63 -0.67
CA ILE A 98 11.61 4.04 0.67
C ILE A 98 12.76 3.13 1.07
N ALA A 99 13.30 2.33 0.14
CA ALA A 99 14.44 1.47 0.43
C ALA A 99 15.72 2.28 0.72
N ALA A 100 15.87 3.45 0.11
CA ALA A 100 17.01 4.34 0.30
C ALA A 100 16.92 5.20 1.58
N ASP A 101 15.72 5.43 2.14
CA ASP A 101 15.55 6.27 3.33
C ASP A 101 16.06 5.56 4.61
N PRO A 102 17.10 6.10 5.29
CA PRO A 102 17.66 5.53 6.51
C PRO A 102 16.64 5.34 7.64
N LYS A 103 15.54 6.10 7.65
CA LYS A 103 14.45 5.96 8.66
C LYS A 103 13.76 4.60 8.61
N TYR A 104 13.94 3.85 7.53
CA TYR A 104 13.42 2.50 7.34
C TYR A 104 14.55 1.45 7.19
N ALA A 105 15.79 1.79 7.52
CA ALA A 105 16.95 0.91 7.37
C ALA A 105 17.12 -0.14 8.50
N GLY A 106 16.22 -0.17 9.48
CA GLY A 106 16.27 -1.12 10.61
C GLY A 106 15.16 -2.16 10.59
N GLU A 107 15.47 -3.36 11.08
CA GLU A 107 14.49 -4.33 11.58
C GLU A 107 14.04 -3.90 12.98
N ASP A 108 13.16 -2.90 13.07
CA ASP A 108 12.45 -2.69 14.33
C ASP A 108 11.57 -3.92 14.59
N THR A 109 11.67 -4.50 15.79
CA THR A 109 10.78 -5.57 16.24
C THR A 109 9.33 -5.10 16.14
N LEU A 110 8.61 -5.61 15.15
CA LEU A 110 7.18 -5.37 15.02
C LEU A 110 6.45 -6.02 16.19
N GLY A 111 5.64 -5.24 16.91
CA GLY A 111 4.79 -5.73 17.98
C GLY A 111 4.88 -4.93 19.27
N PRO A 112 4.02 -5.23 20.25
CA PRO A 112 4.05 -4.57 21.55
C PRO A 112 5.42 -4.74 22.22
N ASP A 113 5.94 -3.63 22.74
CA ASP A 113 7.12 -3.62 23.59
C ASP A 113 6.89 -4.46 24.87
N ASP A 114 7.96 -4.71 25.61
CA ASP A 114 7.91 -5.54 26.82
C ASP A 114 6.94 -4.94 27.86
N GLU A 115 6.80 -3.61 27.90
CA GLU A 115 5.89 -2.91 28.81
C GLU A 115 4.42 -3.12 28.42
N ALA A 116 4.09 -3.01 27.14
CA ALA A 116 2.77 -3.31 26.59
C ALA A 116 2.42 -4.79 26.80
N ARG A 117 3.38 -5.71 26.63
CA ARG A 117 3.19 -7.12 26.96
C ARG A 117 2.95 -7.33 28.46
N ALA A 118 3.66 -6.61 29.33
CA ALA A 118 3.45 -6.69 30.78
C ALA A 118 2.05 -6.19 31.17
N ARG A 119 1.62 -5.05 30.63
CA ARG A 119 0.26 -4.50 30.83
C ARG A 119 -0.82 -5.47 30.36
N PHE A 120 -0.64 -6.06 29.18
CA PHE A 120 -1.58 -7.05 28.65
C PHE A 120 -1.68 -8.30 29.56
N ARG A 121 -0.54 -8.82 30.05
CA ARG A 121 -0.53 -9.95 30.98
C ARG A 121 -1.22 -9.64 32.30
N ALA A 122 -1.03 -8.44 32.85
CA ALA A 122 -1.69 -8.02 34.08
C ALA A 122 -3.22 -7.94 33.89
N PHE A 123 -3.66 -7.35 32.78
CA PHE A 123 -5.07 -7.29 32.40
C PHE A 123 -5.68 -8.69 32.25
N ALA A 124 -5.03 -9.60 31.52
CA ALA A 124 -5.52 -10.95 31.30
C ALA A 124 -5.68 -11.75 32.61
N ARG A 125 -4.75 -11.57 33.56
CA ARG A 125 -4.86 -12.19 34.89
C ARG A 125 -6.08 -11.68 35.67
N GLN A 126 -6.31 -10.37 35.68
CA GLN A 126 -7.47 -9.79 36.35
C GLN A 126 -8.81 -10.29 35.77
N GLN A 127 -8.88 -10.48 34.44
CA GLN A 127 -10.09 -11.00 33.80
C GLN A 127 -10.34 -12.49 34.11
N LEU A 128 -9.28 -13.29 34.27
CA LEU A 128 -9.38 -14.71 34.63
C LEU A 128 -9.75 -14.92 36.10
N GLU A 129 -9.38 -14.01 37.00
CA GLU A 129 -9.74 -14.05 38.42
C GLU A 129 -11.19 -13.57 38.71
N GLN A 130 -11.83 -12.93 37.72
CA GLN A 130 -13.23 -12.47 37.80
C GLN A 130 -14.23 -13.48 37.23
N LEU A 131 -13.76 -14.63 36.71
CA LEU A 131 -14.55 -15.76 36.23
C LEU A 131 -14.59 -16.87 37.29
#